data_AF-A0A9P8JE85-F1
#
_entry.id   AF-A0A9P8JE85-F1
#
_cell.length_a   1.000
_cell.length_b   1.000
_cell.length_c   1.000
_cell.angle_alpha   90.00
_cell.angle_beta   90.00
_cell.angle_gamma   90.00
#
_symmetry.space_group_name_H-M   'P 1'
#
loop_
_entity.id
_entity.type
_entity.pdbx_description
1 polymer ?
#
loop_
_entity_poly.entity_id
_entity_poly.type
_entity_poly.pdbx_seq_one_letter_code
_entity_poly.pdbx_strand_id
1 'polypeptide(L)'
;MSAAALLARASGRLCLQSLRARESVATPALFGALSRYYASKSFPPHTIISMPALSPTMTAGNIGAWQKKAGDALAPGDVLVEIETDKAQMDFEFQEEGVLVKVLKDSGAKDVAVGNV
;
A
#
# COMPACT_ATOMS: atom_id res chain seq x y z
N MET A 1 -61.22 -35.90 10.74
CA MET A 1 -62.51 -35.88 11.46
C MET A 1 -62.22 -36.08 12.94
N SER A 2 -62.84 -35.26 13.78
CA SER A 2 -62.82 -35.30 15.26
C SER A 2 -61.50 -35.07 15.98
N ALA A 3 -61.44 -34.43 17.13
CA ALA A 3 -62.30 -33.48 17.86
C ALA A 3 -61.69 -33.40 19.27
N ALA A 4 -61.89 -32.23 19.89
CA ALA A 4 -62.10 -32.03 21.33
C ALA A 4 -60.96 -32.45 22.29
N ALA A 5 -60.28 -31.52 22.94
CA ALA A 5 -60.75 -30.58 23.97
C ALA A 5 -60.89 -31.20 25.37
N LEU A 6 -60.81 -30.30 26.35
CA LEU A 6 -60.98 -30.44 27.80
C LEU A 6 -59.78 -31.05 28.53
N LEU A 7 -59.38 -30.66 29.72
CA LEU A 7 -59.70 -29.68 30.79
C LEU A 7 -58.64 -30.09 31.87
N ALA A 8 -58.29 -29.40 32.94
CA ALA A 8 -58.37 -28.07 33.48
C ALA A 8 -57.84 -28.22 34.92
N ARG A 9 -57.57 -27.08 35.56
CA ARG A 9 -57.53 -26.87 37.03
C ARG A 9 -56.35 -27.46 37.80
N ALA A 10 -55.56 -26.57 38.39
CA ALA A 10 -55.65 -26.21 39.81
C ALA A 10 -54.46 -25.29 40.13
N SER A 11 -54.66 -24.00 40.41
CA SER A 11 -55.03 -23.45 41.73
C SER A 11 -53.83 -23.26 42.66
N GLY A 12 -53.44 -22.00 42.80
CA GLY A 12 -52.99 -21.42 44.08
C GLY A 12 -51.50 -21.50 44.38
N ARG A 13 -50.80 -20.37 44.33
CA ARG A 13 -50.74 -19.38 45.42
C ARG A 13 -49.89 -18.20 44.97
N LEU A 14 -50.37 -17.01 45.30
CA LEU A 14 -49.60 -15.78 45.25
C LEU A 14 -48.31 -15.96 46.05
N CYS A 15 -47.18 -15.63 45.44
CA CYS A 15 -46.06 -15.05 46.17
C CYS A 15 -45.69 -13.77 45.45
N LEU A 16 -46.15 -12.67 46.05
CA LEU A 16 -45.72 -11.31 45.77
C LEU A 16 -44.21 -11.20 45.99
N GLN A 17 -43.62 -10.18 45.36
CA GLN A 17 -42.27 -9.64 45.55
C GLN A 17 -41.19 -10.26 44.67
N SER A 18 -40.82 -9.52 43.64
CA SER A 18 -39.55 -8.80 43.67
C SER A 18 -39.37 -8.05 42.35
N LEU A 19 -39.46 -6.72 42.42
CA LEU A 19 -39.02 -5.84 41.35
C LEU A 19 -37.56 -6.15 41.02
N ARG A 20 -37.31 -6.62 39.79
CA ARG A 20 -36.08 -6.28 39.09
C ARG A 20 -36.39 -5.96 37.64
N ALA A 21 -36.76 -4.70 37.43
CA ALA A 21 -36.23 -4.00 36.28
C ALA A 21 -34.71 -4.14 36.35
N ARG A 22 -34.12 -4.82 35.38
CA ARG A 22 -32.69 -4.69 35.12
C ARG A 22 -32.54 -4.36 33.66
N GLU A 23 -32.19 -3.10 33.47
CA GLU A 23 -31.84 -2.44 32.24
C GLU A 23 -30.88 -3.28 31.41
N SER A 24 -31.17 -3.33 30.12
CA SER A 24 -30.25 -3.78 29.08
C SER A 24 -29.01 -2.89 29.11
N VAL A 25 -27.94 -3.34 29.76
CA VAL A 25 -26.64 -2.69 29.74
C VAL A 25 -26.09 -2.79 28.32
N ALA A 26 -26.21 -1.70 27.57
CA ALA A 26 -25.48 -1.49 26.33
C ALA A 26 -23.98 -1.60 26.63
N THR A 27 -23.34 -2.64 26.11
CA THR A 27 -21.88 -2.78 26.12
C THR A 27 -21.25 -1.62 25.35
N PRO A 28 -20.32 -0.85 25.95
CA PRO A 28 -19.61 0.19 25.22
C PRO A 28 -18.61 -0.48 24.27
N ALA A 29 -18.72 -0.16 22.99
CA ALA A 29 -17.73 -0.51 21.98
C ALA A 29 -16.39 0.18 22.31
N LEU A 30 -15.50 -0.50 23.03
CA LEU A 30 -14.18 0.04 23.40
C LEU A 30 -12.97 -0.74 22.83
N PHE A 31 -13.19 -1.80 22.05
CA PHE A 31 -12.10 -2.56 21.44
C PHE A 31 -11.81 -2.17 19.97
N GLY A 32 -12.06 -0.92 19.60
CA GLY A 32 -11.93 -0.43 18.21
C GLY A 32 -10.83 0.61 17.95
N ALA A 33 -9.90 0.87 18.88
CA ALA A 33 -9.03 2.05 18.78
C ALA A 33 -7.53 1.79 19.05
N LEU A 34 -7.00 0.66 18.58
CA LEU A 34 -5.56 0.50 18.37
C LEU A 34 -5.28 0.27 16.89
N SER A 35 -5.75 1.22 16.05
CA SER A 35 -5.20 1.37 14.71
C SER A 35 -3.73 1.73 14.89
N ARG A 36 -2.84 0.79 14.55
CA ARG A 36 -1.40 0.95 14.61
C ARG A 36 -1.00 2.17 13.78
N TYR A 37 -0.69 3.29 14.43
CA TYR A 37 -0.17 4.53 13.84
C TYR A 37 1.25 4.39 13.23
N TYR A 38 1.66 3.20 12.80
CA TYR A 38 2.95 2.93 12.15
C TYR A 38 2.91 3.07 10.63
N ALA A 39 1.85 3.68 10.08
CA ALA A 39 1.71 3.91 8.65
C ALA A 39 1.61 5.41 8.35
N SER A 40 2.55 6.21 8.83
CA SER A 40 2.82 7.47 8.12
C SER A 40 3.39 7.06 6.76
N LYS A 41 2.89 7.62 5.66
CA LYS A 41 3.45 7.44 4.31
C LYS A 41 4.84 8.10 4.16
N SER A 42 5.61 8.15 5.25
CA SER A 42 6.92 8.77 5.32
C SER A 42 7.97 7.69 5.13
N PHE A 43 8.53 7.64 3.92
CA PHE A 43 9.71 6.81 3.66
C PHE A 43 10.94 7.39 4.38
N PRO A 44 11.96 6.57 4.69
CA PRO A 44 13.27 7.11 5.07
C PRO A 44 13.80 8.08 3.99
N PRO A 45 14.78 8.94 4.33
CA PRO A 45 15.38 9.85 3.36
C PRO A 45 15.88 9.05 2.14
N HIS A 46 15.40 9.42 0.95
CA HIS A 46 15.74 8.79 -0.31
C HIS A 46 15.81 9.84 -1.41
N THR A 47 16.62 9.55 -2.42
CA THR A 47 16.78 10.40 -3.59
C THR A 47 15.93 9.85 -4.73
N ILE A 48 15.15 10.72 -5.36
CA ILE A 48 14.38 10.37 -6.55
C ILE A 48 15.23 10.76 -7.76
N ILE A 49 15.50 9.78 -8.62
CA ILE A 49 16.22 9.98 -9.88
C ILE A 49 15.19 10.15 -10.99
N SER A 50 15.16 11.32 -11.60
CA SER A 50 14.35 11.60 -12.79
C SER A 50 15.11 11.26 -14.07
N MET A 51 14.41 11.20 -15.20
CA MET A 51 15.03 10.94 -16.50
C MET A 51 16.11 12.01 -16.81
N PRO A 52 17.39 11.63 -16.94
CA PRO A 52 18.48 12.57 -17.16
C PRO A 52 18.47 13.11 -18.59
N ALA A 53 18.97 14.33 -18.80
CA ALA A 53 19.24 14.85 -20.14
C ALA A 53 20.63 14.40 -20.60
N LEU A 54 20.71 13.40 -21.48
CA LEU A 54 21.99 12.91 -22.01
C LEU A 54 22.51 13.72 -23.20
N SER A 55 21.68 14.64 -23.74
CA SER A 55 22.06 15.55 -24.81
C SER A 55 21.33 16.89 -24.66
N PRO A 56 21.95 18.02 -25.08
CA PRO A 56 21.34 19.35 -24.99
C PRO A 56 20.03 19.49 -25.77
N THR A 57 19.77 18.61 -26.75
CA THR A 57 18.53 18.63 -27.56
C THR A 57 17.55 17.52 -27.18
N MET A 58 17.78 16.79 -26.08
CA MET A 58 16.96 15.65 -25.70
C MET A 58 15.72 16.09 -24.93
N THR A 59 14.55 15.73 -25.44
CA THR A 59 13.24 16.03 -24.81
C THR A 59 12.60 14.82 -24.13
N ALA A 60 12.79 13.64 -24.72
CA ALA A 60 12.32 12.36 -24.19
C ALA A 60 13.30 11.24 -24.56
N GLY A 61 13.24 10.14 -23.81
CA GLY A 61 14.01 8.92 -24.05
C GLY A 61 13.20 7.67 -23.71
N ASN A 62 13.68 6.53 -24.18
CA ASN A 62 13.09 5.23 -23.92
C ASN A 62 13.95 4.47 -22.91
N ILE A 63 13.30 3.75 -22.00
CA ILE A 63 13.97 2.88 -21.03
C ILE A 63 14.28 1.54 -21.73
N GLY A 64 15.57 1.25 -21.91
CA GLY A 64 16.06 -0.03 -22.40
C GLY A 64 16.13 -1.09 -21.30
N ALA A 65 17.27 -1.79 -21.23
CA ALA A 65 17.49 -2.83 -20.23
C ALA A 65 18.04 -2.26 -18.91
N TRP A 66 17.43 -2.64 -17.79
CA TRP A 66 17.99 -2.39 -16.46
C TRP A 66 19.16 -3.36 -16.19
N GLN A 67 20.33 -2.81 -15.85
CA GLN A 67 21.52 -3.59 -15.48
C GLN A 67 21.59 -3.88 -13.97
N LYS A 68 20.84 -3.11 -13.17
CA LYS A 68 20.74 -3.26 -11.70
C LYS A 68 19.29 -3.53 -11.29
N LYS A 69 19.12 -4.27 -10.19
CA LYS A 69 17.81 -4.64 -9.63
C LYS A 69 17.56 -3.98 -8.28
N ALA A 70 16.30 -3.93 -7.87
CA ALA A 70 15.93 -3.45 -6.55
C ALA A 70 16.59 -4.31 -5.45
N GLY A 71 17.31 -3.65 -4.55
CA GLY A 71 18.14 -4.25 -3.51
C GLY A 71 19.64 -4.27 -3.81
N ASP A 72 20.05 -3.99 -5.06
CA ASP A 72 21.47 -4.01 -5.42
C ASP A 72 22.22 -2.78 -4.90
N ALA A 73 23.46 -3.00 -4.47
CA ALA A 73 24.39 -1.93 -4.15
C ALA A 73 24.88 -1.23 -5.43
N LEU A 74 25.04 0.09 -5.33
CA LEU A 74 25.49 0.98 -6.38
C LEU A 74 26.80 1.62 -5.95
N ALA A 75 27.80 1.53 -6.83
CA ALA A 75 29.06 2.25 -6.73
C ALA A 75 29.13 3.34 -7.81
N PRO A 76 29.94 4.39 -7.62
CA PRO A 76 30.19 5.37 -8.66
C PRO A 76 30.75 4.72 -9.93
N GLY A 77 30.12 4.98 -11.07
CA GLY A 77 30.45 4.38 -12.37
C GLY A 77 29.69 3.08 -12.67
N ASP A 78 28.82 2.60 -11.78
CA ASP A 78 27.92 1.50 -12.10
C ASP A 78 26.82 1.96 -13.07
N VAL A 79 26.65 1.20 -14.16
CA VAL A 79 25.54 1.38 -15.11
C VAL A 79 24.24 0.90 -14.47
N LEU A 80 23.24 1.77 -14.43
CA LEU A 80 21.90 1.48 -13.91
C LEU A 80 21.00 0.92 -15.00
N VAL A 81 20.92 1.65 -16.11
CA VAL A 81 19.96 1.41 -17.18
C VAL A 81 20.50 1.98 -18.48
N GLU A 82 20.16 1.29 -19.56
CA GLU A 82 20.44 1.72 -20.92
C GLU A 82 19.28 2.61 -21.42
N ILE A 83 19.58 3.81 -21.89
CA ILE A 83 18.58 4.76 -22.38
C ILE A 83 18.69 4.86 -23.90
N GLU A 84 17.59 4.55 -24.58
CA GLU A 84 17.49 4.65 -26.03
C GLU A 84 16.88 5.98 -26.44
N THR A 85 17.54 6.69 -27.34
CA THR A 85 17.04 7.93 -27.93
C THR A 85 17.10 7.84 -29.45
N ASP A 86 16.46 8.79 -30.15
CA ASP A 86 16.51 8.86 -31.63
C ASP A 86 17.94 8.92 -32.18
N LYS A 87 18.88 9.50 -31.42
CA LYS A 87 20.23 9.79 -31.91
C LYS A 87 21.28 8.81 -31.39
N ALA A 88 21.05 8.20 -30.23
CA ALA A 88 22.03 7.36 -29.56
C ALA A 88 21.39 6.44 -28.53
N GLN A 89 22.07 5.32 -28.32
CA GLN A 89 21.94 4.48 -27.15
C GLN A 89 23.01 4.89 -26.15
N MET A 90 22.63 5.18 -24.90
CA MET A 90 23.60 5.61 -23.89
C MET A 90 23.33 4.96 -22.54
N ASP A 91 24.40 4.54 -21.89
CA ASP A 91 24.38 3.96 -20.56
C ASP A 91 24.30 5.05 -19.50
N PHE A 92 23.30 4.96 -18.62
CA PHE A 92 23.19 5.87 -17.49
C PHE A 92 23.92 5.29 -16.28
N GLU A 93 25.03 5.96 -15.91
CA GLU A 93 25.86 5.61 -14.77
C GLU A 93 25.47 6.42 -13.53
N PHE A 94 25.48 5.76 -12.37
CA PHE A 94 25.27 6.46 -11.10
C PHE A 94 26.59 7.03 -10.57
N GLN A 95 26.55 8.27 -10.07
CA GLN A 95 27.74 9.00 -9.60
C GLN A 95 27.92 8.94 -8.07
N GLU A 96 26.89 8.53 -7.35
CA GLU A 96 26.90 8.43 -5.90
C GLU A 96 26.94 6.96 -5.45
N GLU A 97 27.26 6.72 -4.20
CA GLU A 97 27.15 5.40 -3.58
C GLU A 97 25.76 5.22 -2.96
N GLY A 98 25.19 4.02 -3.05
CA GLY A 98 23.86 3.78 -2.50
C GLY A 98 23.31 2.38 -2.77
N VAL A 99 21.99 2.25 -2.61
CA VAL A 99 21.25 1.01 -2.88
C VAL A 99 20.03 1.33 -3.71
N LEU A 100 19.79 0.57 -4.79
CA LEU A 100 18.61 0.74 -5.62
C LEU A 100 17.37 0.27 -4.85
N VAL A 101 16.47 1.16 -4.48
CA VAL A 101 15.28 0.78 -3.68
C VAL A 101 14.15 0.26 -4.56
N LYS A 102 13.80 1.00 -5.61
CA LYS A 102 12.67 0.68 -6.47
C LYS A 102 12.81 1.31 -7.85
N VAL A 103 12.44 0.55 -8.87
CA VAL A 103 12.26 1.02 -10.25
C VAL A 103 10.83 1.53 -10.42
N LEU A 104 10.67 2.74 -10.96
CA LEU A 104 9.36 3.38 -11.20
C LEU A 104 8.85 3.16 -12.63
N LYS A 105 9.76 3.02 -13.59
CA LYS A 105 9.48 2.74 -15.00
C LYS A 105 10.18 1.46 -15.40
N ASP A 106 9.40 0.46 -15.79
CA ASP A 106 9.94 -0.83 -16.22
C ASP A 106 10.69 -0.71 -17.56
N SER A 107 11.51 -1.72 -17.87
CA SER A 107 12.16 -1.86 -19.18
C SER A 107 11.14 -1.82 -20.32
N GLY A 108 11.46 -1.12 -21.39
CA GLY A 108 10.62 -0.96 -22.57
C GLY A 108 9.64 0.22 -22.51
N ALA A 109 9.66 1.03 -21.44
CA ALA A 109 8.89 2.27 -21.39
C ALA A 109 9.37 3.24 -22.49
N LYS A 110 8.44 3.78 -23.29
CA LYS A 110 8.73 4.68 -24.41
C LYS A 110 8.30 6.11 -24.09
N ASP A 111 8.98 7.07 -24.69
CA ASP A 111 8.61 8.49 -24.65
C ASP A 111 8.55 9.05 -23.21
N VAL A 112 9.56 8.74 -22.40
CA VAL A 112 9.69 9.27 -21.04
C VAL A 112 10.36 10.64 -21.14
N ALA A 113 9.60 11.69 -20.81
CA ALA A 113 10.10 13.06 -20.83
C ALA A 113 11.24 13.28 -19.83
N VAL A 114 12.24 14.08 -20.23
CA VAL A 114 13.34 14.50 -19.35
C VAL A 114 12.79 15.22 -18.11
N GLY A 115 13.33 14.88 -16.94
CA GLY A 115 12.87 15.42 -15.66
C GLY A 115 11.60 14.77 -15.10
N ASN A 116 10.97 13.84 -15.83
CA ASN A 116 9.87 13.03 -15.30
C ASN A 116 10.37 11.93 -14.36
N VAL A 117 9.49 11.49 -13.47
CA VAL A 117 9.72 10.47 -12.43
C VAL A 117 8.86 9.24 -12.70
#